data_AF-A0A327HPF9-F1
#
_entry.id   AF-A0A327HPF9-F1
#
_cell.length_a   1.000
_cell.length_b   1.000
_cell.length_c   1.000
_cell.angle_alpha   90.00
_cell.angle_beta   90.00
_cell.angle_gamma   90.00
#
_symmetry.space_group_name_H-M   'P 1'
#
loop_
_entity.id
_entity.type
_entity.pdbx_description
1 polymer ?
#
loop_
_entity_poly.entity_id
_entity_poly.type
_entity_poly.pdbx_seq_one_letter_code
_entity_poly.pdbx_strand_id
1 'polypeptide(L)'
;MVDDYIDYALVRDALIETQSRRGFLTYEQKMALQHAEWSASDLRNGYKTQSQVFQDMLNLFLEIESISKYPEIAAKLAEVMPLNTNEVRAILASRRISLESTEIEMILDIVKQNIGAV
;
A
#
# COMPACT_ATOMS: atom_id res chain seq x y z
N MET A 1 17.70 9.49 7.84
CA MET A 1 16.53 8.60 7.85
C MET A 1 16.14 8.41 6.40
N VAL A 2 16.27 7.19 5.88
CA VAL A 2 15.38 6.79 4.79
C VAL A 2 14.03 6.66 5.50
N ASP A 3 13.05 7.47 5.13
CA ASP A 3 11.73 7.36 5.72
C ASP A 3 11.14 6.02 5.26
N ASP A 4 11.04 5.06 6.17
CA ASP A 4 10.42 3.77 5.88
C ASP A 4 8.94 4.00 5.55
N TYR A 5 8.50 3.50 4.40
CA TYR A 5 7.08 3.54 4.03
C TYR A 5 6.30 2.58 4.93
N ILE A 6 5.20 3.09 5.50
CA ILE A 6 4.31 2.34 6.38
C ILE A 6 2.95 2.15 5.74
N ASP A 7 2.32 1.02 6.05
CA ASP A 7 0.99 0.66 5.56
C ASP A 7 -0.14 1.07 6.52
N TYR A 8 -1.39 1.03 6.06
CA TYR A 8 -2.52 1.38 6.91
C TYR A 8 -2.72 0.43 8.09
N ALA A 9 -2.31 -0.84 8.02
CA ALA A 9 -2.43 -1.76 9.15
C ALA A 9 -1.44 -1.37 10.27
N LEU A 10 -0.21 -0.99 9.92
CA LEU A 10 0.76 -0.49 10.88
C LEU A 10 0.31 0.83 11.51
N VAL A 11 -0.26 1.75 10.72
CA VAL A 11 -0.84 3.00 11.25
C VAL A 11 -1.98 2.72 12.23
N ARG A 12 -2.90 1.80 11.89
CA ARG A 12 -3.99 1.37 12.76
C ARG A 12 -3.44 0.86 14.09
N ASP A 13 -2.50 -0.08 14.03
CA ASP A 13 -1.96 -0.75 15.23
C ASP A 13 -1.21 0.25 16.14
N ALA A 14 -0.44 1.16 15.56
CA ALA A 14 0.25 2.23 16.30
C ALA A 14 -0.72 3.18 17.01
N LEU A 15 -1.85 3.52 16.38
CA LEU A 15 -2.88 4.38 16.96
C LEU A 15 -3.68 3.66 18.06
N ILE A 16 -4.00 2.38 17.87
CA ILE A 16 -4.62 1.54 18.91
C ILE A 16 -3.70 1.45 20.13
N GLU A 17 -2.42 1.15 19.94
CA GLU A 17 -1.45 1.07 21.03
C GLU A 17 -1.32 2.43 21.75
N THR A 18 -1.26 3.52 20.99
CA THR A 18 -1.21 4.88 21.54
C THR A 18 -2.44 5.18 22.40
N GLN A 19 -3.63 4.78 21.93
CA GLN A 19 -4.87 4.94 22.68
C GLN A 19 -4.86 4.10 23.96
N SER A 20 -4.44 2.84 23.90
CA SER A 20 -4.35 1.95 25.07
C SER A 20 -3.37 2.47 26.12
N ARG A 21 -2.24 3.03 25.70
CA ARG A 21 -1.19 3.54 26.60
C ARG A 21 -1.55 4.88 27.24
N ARG A 22 -2.19 5.79 26.50
CA ARG A 22 -2.46 7.16 26.95
C ARG A 22 -3.89 7.37 27.45
N GLY A 23 -4.81 6.47 27.11
CA GLY A 23 -6.24 6.59 27.37
C GLY A 23 -6.98 7.57 26.44
N PHE A 24 -6.28 8.25 25.53
CA PHE A 24 -6.90 9.16 24.57
C PHE A 24 -6.10 9.29 23.27
N LEU A 25 -6.81 9.73 22.22
CA LEU A 25 -6.28 10.18 20.93
C LEU A 25 -6.79 11.61 20.68
N THR A 26 -6.00 12.44 19.99
CA THR A 26 -6.48 13.73 19.49
C THR A 26 -7.59 13.53 18.44
N TYR A 27 -8.27 14.61 18.05
CA TYR A 27 -9.31 14.52 17.03
C TYR A 27 -8.76 13.95 15.70
N GLU A 28 -7.64 14.46 15.23
CA GLU A 28 -6.96 14.03 14.00
C GLU A 28 -6.52 12.58 14.10
N GLN A 29 -6.03 12.14 15.26
CA GLN A 29 -5.62 10.75 15.49
C GLN A 29 -6.82 9.80 15.49
N LYS A 30 -7.98 10.21 16.01
CA LYS A 30 -9.21 9.41 15.92
C LYS A 30 -9.67 9.27 14.48
N MET A 31 -9.63 10.35 13.71
CA MET A 31 -9.98 10.33 12.28
C MET A 31 -8.99 9.45 11.49
N ALA A 32 -7.69 9.56 11.79
CA ALA A 32 -6.66 8.72 11.18
C ALA A 32 -6.85 7.25 11.53
N LEU A 33 -7.22 6.93 12.79
CA LEU A 33 -7.51 5.56 13.21
C LEU A 33 -8.70 5.00 12.43
N GLN A 34 -9.82 5.73 12.36
CA GLN A 34 -10.99 5.30 11.59
C GLN A 34 -10.67 5.05 10.12
N HIS A 35 -9.90 5.96 9.51
CA HIS A 35 -9.47 5.81 8.13
C HIS A 35 -8.54 4.59 7.94
N ALA A 36 -7.58 4.38 8.85
CA ALA A 36 -6.67 3.24 8.81
C ALA A 36 -7.40 1.91 9.03
N GLU A 37 -8.38 1.86 9.94
CA GLU A 37 -9.22 0.69 10.17
C GLU A 37 -9.99 0.30 8.91
N TRP A 38 -10.66 1.26 8.26
CA TRP A 38 -11.36 1.00 7.00
C TRP A 38 -10.40 0.60 5.88
N SER A 39 -9.29 1.31 5.73
CA SER A 39 -8.37 1.10 4.62
C SER A 39 -7.62 -0.23 4.70
N ALA A 40 -7.31 -0.70 5.91
CA ALA A 40 -6.67 -1.99 6.15
C ALA A 40 -7.66 -3.17 6.17
N SER A 41 -8.98 -2.90 6.17
CA SER A 41 -10.02 -3.92 6.12
C SER A 41 -10.27 -4.41 4.70
N ASP A 42 -11.02 -5.52 4.59
CA ASP A 42 -11.54 -6.06 3.34
C ASP A 42 -12.66 -5.21 2.72
N LEU A 43 -13.17 -4.19 3.43
CA LEU A 43 -14.22 -3.30 2.91
C LEU A 43 -13.73 -2.33 1.82
N ARG A 44 -12.41 -2.15 1.68
CA ARG A 44 -11.85 -1.23 0.70
C ARG A 44 -11.81 -1.82 -0.71
N ASN A 45 -11.22 -3.00 -0.86
CA ASN A 45 -11.02 -3.66 -2.16
C ASN A 45 -11.21 -5.19 -2.11
N GLY A 46 -11.81 -5.73 -1.04
CA GLY A 46 -12.05 -7.16 -0.85
C GLY A 46 -10.90 -7.91 -0.16
N TYR A 47 -9.76 -7.25 0.09
CA TYR A 47 -8.59 -7.85 0.69
C TYR A 47 -8.09 -7.03 1.88
N LYS A 48 -7.70 -7.71 2.95
CA LYS A 48 -7.10 -7.04 4.11
C LYS A 48 -5.67 -6.64 3.79
N THR A 49 -5.28 -5.45 4.25
CA THR A 49 -3.86 -5.08 4.26
C THR A 49 -3.17 -5.82 5.40
N GLN A 50 -2.11 -6.54 5.08
CA GLN A 50 -1.22 -7.14 6.06
C GLN A 50 0.16 -6.49 5.89
N SER A 51 0.76 -6.00 6.98
CA SER A 51 2.03 -5.27 6.90
C SER A 51 3.14 -6.10 6.25
N GLN A 52 3.17 -7.42 6.49
CA GLN A 52 4.14 -8.30 5.82
C GLN A 52 3.93 -8.31 4.30
N VAL A 53 2.69 -8.50 3.84
CA VAL A 53 2.34 -8.52 2.41
C VAL A 53 2.65 -7.17 1.75
N PHE A 54 2.39 -6.06 2.44
CA PHE A 54 2.79 -4.74 1.98
C PHE A 54 4.31 -4.64 1.79
N GLN A 55 5.11 -5.05 2.78
CA GLN A 55 6.57 -4.99 2.70
C GLN A 55 7.12 -5.90 1.60
N ASP A 56 6.55 -7.09 1.44
CA ASP A 56 6.94 -8.03 0.38
C ASP A 56 6.66 -7.43 -1.01
N MET A 57 5.47 -6.88 -1.24
CA MET A 57 5.14 -6.20 -2.50
C MET A 57 5.99 -4.94 -2.72
N LEU A 58 6.22 -4.13 -1.70
CA LEU A 58 7.08 -2.95 -1.77
C LEU A 58 8.48 -3.33 -2.26
N ASN A 59 9.08 -4.37 -1.68
CA ASN A 59 10.40 -4.86 -2.07
C ASN A 59 10.39 -5.37 -3.52
N LEU A 60 9.40 -6.18 -3.90
CA LEU A 60 9.26 -6.69 -5.28
C LEU A 60 9.09 -5.56 -6.30
N PHE A 61 8.30 -4.53 -6.00
CA PHE A 61 8.15 -3.38 -6.90
C PHE A 61 9.42 -2.55 -7.01
N LEU A 62 10.23 -2.46 -5.96
CA LEU A 62 11.52 -1.77 -6.00
C LEU A 62 12.56 -2.50 -6.85
N GLU A 63 12.38 -3.78 -7.14
CA GLU A 63 13.21 -4.54 -8.09
C GLU A 63 12.89 -4.22 -9.55
N ILE A 64 11.73 -3.63 -9.85
CA ILE A 64 11.35 -3.21 -11.21
C ILE A 64 12.12 -1.92 -11.56
N GLU A 65 12.95 -1.95 -12.61
CA GLU A 65 13.88 -0.88 -12.95
C GLU A 65 13.18 0.49 -13.05
N SER A 66 12.04 0.54 -13.73
CA SER A 66 11.24 1.75 -13.95
C SER A 66 10.57 2.31 -12.67
N ILE A 67 10.43 1.49 -11.63
CA ILE A 67 9.81 1.85 -10.34
C ILE A 67 10.86 2.10 -9.26
N SER A 68 12.03 1.46 -9.34
CA SER A 68 13.11 1.49 -8.33
C SER A 68 13.51 2.91 -7.87
N LYS A 69 13.40 3.90 -8.78
CA LYS A 69 13.71 5.32 -8.53
C LYS A 69 12.58 6.10 -7.85
N TYR A 70 11.42 5.47 -7.65
CA TYR A 70 10.18 6.04 -7.14
C TYR A 70 9.60 5.17 -6.02
N PRO A 71 10.29 5.09 -4.85
CA PRO A 71 9.85 4.25 -3.75
C PRO A 71 8.45 4.61 -3.22
N GLU A 72 8.01 5.86 -3.37
CA GLU A 72 6.64 6.28 -3.06
C GLU A 72 5.59 5.65 -3.98
N ILE A 73 5.96 5.36 -5.23
CA ILE A 73 5.09 4.68 -6.20
C ILE A 73 5.04 3.20 -5.86
N ALA A 74 6.18 2.58 -5.56
CA ALA A 74 6.24 1.20 -5.08
C ALA A 74 5.35 1.02 -3.83
N ALA A 75 5.48 1.91 -2.84
CA ALA A 75 4.63 1.90 -1.65
C ALA A 75 3.16 2.13 -1.98
N LYS A 76 2.84 3.04 -2.90
CA LYS A 76 1.44 3.26 -3.31
C LYS A 76 0.84 2.05 -4.03
N LEU A 77 1.62 1.35 -4.87
CA LEU A 77 1.20 0.11 -5.52
C LEU A 77 0.91 -0.97 -4.47
N ALA A 78 1.82 -1.13 -3.50
CA ALA A 78 1.65 -2.09 -2.41
C ALA A 78 0.43 -1.77 -1.53
N GLU A 79 0.15 -0.49 -1.26
CA GLU A 79 -1.02 -0.08 -0.46
C GLU A 79 -2.33 -0.20 -1.22
N VAL A 80 -2.35 0.11 -2.52
CA VAL A 80 -3.59 0.13 -3.32
C VAL A 80 -3.98 -1.25 -3.83
N MET A 81 -2.99 -2.12 -4.10
CA MET A 81 -3.18 -3.47 -4.65
C MET A 81 -4.04 -3.46 -5.92
N PRO A 82 -3.60 -2.79 -7.00
CA PRO A 82 -4.39 -2.66 -8.23
C PRO A 82 -4.62 -4.01 -8.92
N LEU A 83 -5.84 -4.25 -9.43
CA LEU A 83 -6.23 -5.53 -10.06
C LEU A 83 -6.39 -5.44 -11.57
N ASN A 84 -6.28 -4.23 -12.13
CA ASN A 84 -6.36 -4.02 -13.56
C ASN A 84 -5.41 -2.91 -14.04
N THR A 85 -5.15 -2.91 -15.34
CA THR A 85 -4.24 -1.96 -16.00
C THR A 85 -4.60 -0.50 -15.77
N ASN A 86 -5.90 -0.16 -15.67
CA ASN A 86 -6.31 1.23 -15.50
C ASN A 86 -5.94 1.75 -14.11
N GLU A 87 -6.07 0.92 -13.08
CA GLU A 87 -5.65 1.26 -11.71
C GLU A 87 -4.13 1.44 -11.61
N VAL A 88 -3.36 0.55 -12.24
CA VAL A 88 -1.89 0.69 -12.32
C VAL A 88 -1.53 2.03 -12.97
N ARG A 89 -2.11 2.34 -14.14
CA ARG A 89 -1.87 3.61 -14.85
C ARG A 89 -2.26 4.83 -14.02
N ALA A 90 -3.35 4.76 -13.27
CA ALA A 90 -3.81 5.87 -12.42
C ALA A 90 -2.77 6.20 -11.33
N ILE A 91 -2.13 5.20 -10.74
CA ILE A 91 -1.08 5.39 -9.72
C ILE A 91 0.16 6.05 -10.35
N LEU A 92 0.60 5.54 -11.50
CA LEU A 92 1.80 5.99 -12.22
C LEU A 92 1.68 7.40 -12.81
N ALA A 93 0.45 7.81 -13.15
CA ALA A 93 0.17 9.12 -13.73
C ALA A 93 0.68 10.29 -12.85
N SER A 94 0.73 10.09 -11.52
CA SER A 94 1.23 11.09 -10.56
C SER A 94 2.70 11.47 -10.78
N ARG A 95 3.52 10.56 -11.34
CA ARG A 95 4.94 10.76 -11.63
C ARG A 95 5.27 10.76 -13.12
N ARG A 96 4.26 10.64 -13.99
CA ARG A 96 4.42 10.54 -15.46
C ARG A 96 5.38 9.41 -15.87
N ILE A 97 5.38 8.32 -15.10
CA ILE A 97 6.17 7.13 -15.42
C ILE A 97 5.50 6.44 -16.59
N SER A 98 6.25 6.23 -17.67
CA SER A 98 5.80 5.42 -18.80
C SER A 98 6.36 4.02 -18.60
N LEU A 99 5.46 3.03 -18.49
CA LEU A 99 5.82 1.62 -18.42
C LEU A 99 5.44 0.91 -19.71
N GLU A 100 6.25 -0.06 -20.08
CA GLU A 100 5.88 -1.01 -21.14
C GLU A 100 4.76 -1.93 -20.66
N SER A 101 3.96 -2.46 -21.58
CA SER A 101 2.83 -3.35 -21.24
C SER A 101 3.27 -4.55 -20.40
N THR A 102 4.48 -5.07 -20.63
CA THR A 102 5.05 -6.20 -19.88
C THR A 102 5.33 -5.89 -18.42
N GLU A 103 5.75 -4.65 -18.10
CA GLU A 103 5.97 -4.24 -16.71
C GLU A 103 4.64 -4.05 -15.97
N ILE A 104 3.60 -3.57 -16.67
CA ILE A 104 2.25 -3.48 -16.12
C ILE A 104 1.72 -4.88 -15.77
N GLU A 105 1.91 -5.87 -16.65
CA GLU A 105 1.53 -7.27 -16.39
C GLU A 105 2.29 -7.81 -15.18
N MET A 106 3.60 -7.58 -15.09
CA MET A 106 4.41 -7.97 -13.93
C MET A 106 3.89 -7.38 -12.62
N ILE A 107 3.52 -6.10 -12.60
CA ILE A 107 2.93 -5.46 -11.41
C ILE A 107 1.64 -6.18 -11.00
N LEU A 108 0.75 -6.45 -11.96
CA LEU A 108 -0.52 -7.13 -11.69
C LEU A 108 -0.32 -8.56 -11.18
N ASP A 109 0.68 -9.27 -11.71
CA ASP A 109 1.02 -10.61 -11.27
C ASP A 109 1.57 -10.62 -9.83
N ILE A 110 2.45 -9.67 -9.50
CA ILE A 110 2.94 -9.48 -8.13
C ILE A 110 1.76 -9.26 -7.18
N VAL A 111 0.83 -8.35 -7.52
CA VAL A 111 -0.34 -8.08 -6.66
C VAL A 111 -1.17 -9.35 -6.46
N LYS A 112 -1.57 -10.02 -7.54
CA LYS A 112 -2.45 -11.21 -7.49
C LYS A 112 -1.84 -12.34 -6.66
N GLN A 113 -0.56 -12.62 -6.86
CA GLN A 113 0.16 -13.66 -6.11
C GLN A 113 0.21 -13.35 -4.62
N ASN A 114 0.45 -12.09 -4.25
CA ASN A 114 0.61 -11.69 -2.86
C ASN A 114 -0.72 -11.61 -2.08
N ILE A 115 -1.83 -11.24 -2.74
CA ILE A 115 -3.15 -11.18 -2.11
C ILE A 115 -3.93 -12.50 -2.20
N GLY A 116 -3.41 -13.49 -2.91
CA GLY A 116 -4.07 -14.78 -3.14
C GLY A 116 -5.28 -14.71 -4.09
N ALA A 117 -5.34 -13.71 -4.96
CA ALA A 117 -6.34 -13.62 -6.02
C ALA A 117 -5.91 -14.51 -7.19
N VAL A 118 -6.49 -15.70 -7.28
CA VAL A 118 -6.33 -16.63 -8.42
C VAL A 118 -7.25 -16.23 -9.57
#